data_AF-A0A7S2J6H2-F1
#
_entry.id   AF-A0A7S2J6H2-F1
#
_cell.length_a   1.000
_cell.length_b   1.000
_cell.length_c   1.000
_cell.angle_alpha   90.00
_cell.angle_beta   90.00
_cell.angle_gamma   90.00
#
_symmetry.space_group_name_H-M   'P 1'
#
loop_
_entity.id
_entity.type
_entity.pdbx_description
1 polymer ?
#
loop_
_entity_poly.entity_id
_entity_poly.type
_entity_poly.pdbx_seq_one_letter_code
_entity_poly.pdbx_strand_id
1 'polypeptide(L)'
;DPHPGNLFATREGDLCVIDYGLMSEMPKGARLALIRHIVHLVNRDFAGMAEDYHGLGFLAADVDTRPIAPKLRAFFEPRLAKTAASAVSFTTIVSGLDEVIFKNYPFTVPPFYALIVRSLVTLEGMALSIDPGYKVLAAAYPYVARRILLDAELRDSLVDLLFESSRR
;
A
#
# COMPACT_ATOMS: atom_id res chain seq x y z
N ASP A 1 6.92 -4.54 -14.75
CA ASP A 1 8.19 -4.36 -14.02
C ASP A 1 8.89 -3.14 -14.60
N PRO A 2 8.67 -1.94 -14.03
CA PRO A 2 9.28 -0.71 -14.50
C PRO A 2 10.76 -0.69 -14.10
N HIS A 3 11.66 -1.02 -15.02
CA HIS A 3 13.08 -0.73 -14.86
C HIS A 3 13.36 0.72 -15.31
N PRO A 4 14.26 1.46 -14.63
CA PRO A 4 14.73 2.77 -15.12
C PRO A 4 15.07 2.86 -16.61
N GLY A 5 15.60 1.80 -17.23
CA GLY A 5 15.91 1.80 -18.67
C GLY A 5 14.70 1.91 -19.60
N ASN A 6 13.48 1.72 -19.08
CA ASN A 6 12.23 1.74 -19.82
C ASN A 6 11.40 3.02 -19.57
N LEU A 7 11.93 3.97 -18.79
CA LEU A 7 11.26 5.21 -18.41
C LEU A 7 12.09 6.41 -18.87
N PHE A 8 11.49 7.28 -19.70
CA PHE A 8 12.15 8.45 -20.25
C PHE A 8 11.34 9.71 -19.95
N ALA A 9 12.01 10.82 -19.67
CA ALA A 9 11.38 12.13 -19.71
C ALA A 9 11.40 12.64 -21.16
N THR A 10 10.24 13.04 -21.67
CA THR A 10 10.14 13.77 -22.94
C THR A 10 10.67 15.19 -22.77
N ARG A 11 10.87 15.92 -23.87
CA ARG A 11 11.35 17.32 -23.81
C ARG A 11 10.32 18.24 -23.17
N GLU A 12 9.06 17.84 -23.25
CA GLU A 12 7.88 18.51 -22.73
C GLU A 12 7.67 18.24 -21.24
N GLY A 13 8.42 17.28 -20.66
CA GLY A 13 8.37 16.93 -19.23
C GLY A 13 7.44 15.75 -18.92
N ASP A 14 6.83 15.12 -19.92
CA ASP A 14 6.00 13.92 -19.74
C ASP A 14 6.86 12.66 -19.51
N LEU A 15 6.34 11.72 -18.74
CA LEU A 15 6.93 10.40 -18.55
C LEU A 15 6.51 9.46 -19.70
N CYS A 16 7.50 8.97 -20.45
CA CYS A 16 7.35 8.01 -21.53
C CYS A 16 7.77 6.61 -21.06
N VAL A 17 6.88 5.62 -21.24
CA VAL A 17 7.13 4.21 -20.94
C VAL A 17 7.26 3.46 -22.26
N ILE A 18 8.38 2.78 -22.49
CA ILE A 18 8.67 2.15 -23.79
C ILE A 18 8.59 0.61 -23.79
N ASP A 19 8.47 0.00 -22.61
CA ASP A 19 8.43 -1.46 -22.46
C ASP A 19 7.26 -1.88 -21.56
N TYR A 20 6.48 -2.84 -22.06
CA TYR A 20 5.30 -3.43 -21.43
C TYR A 20 5.40 -4.96 -21.33
N GLY A 21 6.60 -5.55 -21.45
CA GLY A 21 6.80 -7.00 -21.50
C GLY A 21 6.49 -7.74 -20.19
N LEU A 22 6.54 -7.05 -19.04
CA LEU A 22 6.27 -7.60 -17.71
C LEU A 22 5.05 -6.94 -17.04
N MET A 23 3.97 -6.82 -17.79
CA MET A 23 2.67 -6.35 -17.29
C MET A 23 1.93 -7.45 -16.55
N SER A 24 1.16 -7.06 -15.54
CA SER A 24 0.30 -7.97 -14.79
C SER A 24 -1.05 -7.31 -14.56
N GLU A 25 -2.11 -8.08 -14.67
CA GLU A 25 -3.45 -7.63 -14.36
C GLU A 25 -3.78 -7.96 -12.90
N MET A 26 -4.15 -6.92 -12.15
CA MET A 26 -4.66 -7.08 -10.80
C MET A 26 -6.19 -7.16 -10.83
N PRO A 27 -6.79 -8.23 -10.30
CA PRO A 27 -8.24 -8.34 -10.18
C PRO A 27 -8.83 -7.14 -9.42
N LYS A 28 -10.04 -6.72 -9.80
CA LYS A 28 -10.71 -5.58 -9.14
C LYS A 28 -10.78 -5.74 -7.62
N GLY A 29 -11.12 -6.95 -7.14
CA GLY A 29 -11.20 -7.24 -5.70
C GLY A 29 -9.88 -7.00 -4.96
N ALA A 30 -8.77 -7.49 -5.52
CA ALA A 30 -7.43 -7.27 -4.97
C ALA A 30 -7.04 -5.78 -4.96
N ARG A 31 -7.40 -5.04 -6.01
CA ARG A 31 -7.19 -3.59 -6.07
C ARG A 31 -7.92 -2.85 -4.95
N LEU A 32 -9.19 -3.20 -4.72
CA LEU A 32 -10.01 -2.60 -3.67
C LEU A 32 -9.48 -2.96 -2.27
N ALA A 33 -9.07 -4.22 -2.06
CA ALA A 33 -8.45 -4.66 -0.82
C ALA A 33 -7.14 -3.92 -0.52
N LEU A 34 -6.30 -3.68 -1.53
CA LEU A 34 -5.08 -2.89 -1.37
C LEU A 34 -5.36 -1.44 -0.98
N ILE A 35 -6.39 -0.82 -1.58
CA ILE A 35 -6.79 0.55 -1.22
C ILE A 35 -7.28 0.60 0.23
N ARG A 36 -8.13 -0.36 0.65
CA ARG A 36 -8.60 -0.48 2.04
C ARG A 36 -7.44 -0.63 3.02
N HIS A 37 -6.46 -1.47 2.68
CA HIS A 37 -5.26 -1.68 3.48
C HIS A 37 -4.45 -0.40 3.70
N ILE A 38 -4.32 0.42 2.66
CA ILE A 38 -3.67 1.72 2.78
C ILE A 38 -4.48 2.67 3.67
N VAL A 39 -5.82 2.67 3.56
CA VAL A 39 -6.70 3.49 4.41
C VAL A 39 -6.54 3.13 5.88
N HIS A 40 -6.63 1.84 6.23
CA HIS A 40 -6.43 1.37 7.60
C HIS A 40 -5.04 1.74 8.14
N LEU A 41 -3.99 1.63 7.32
CA LEU A 41 -2.65 2.08 7.71
C LEU A 41 -2.59 3.59 8.02
N VAL A 42 -3.16 4.42 7.14
CA VAL A 42 -3.17 5.89 7.30
C VAL A 42 -3.95 6.30 8.55
N ASN A 43 -5.06 5.62 8.81
CA ASN A 43 -5.88 5.85 9.98
C ASN A 43 -5.34 5.21 11.27
N ARG A 44 -4.28 4.40 11.16
CA ARG A 44 -3.67 3.65 12.27
C ARG A 44 -4.60 2.60 12.85
N ASP A 45 -5.57 2.14 12.05
CA ASP A 45 -6.41 1.00 12.38
C ASP A 45 -5.68 -0.30 12.06
N PHE A 46 -4.82 -0.73 12.99
CA PHE A 46 -4.06 -1.97 12.84
C PHE A 46 -4.93 -3.24 12.97
N ALA A 47 -6.15 -3.12 13.48
CA ALA A 47 -7.08 -4.25 13.54
C ALA A 47 -7.71 -4.46 12.16
N GLY A 48 -8.27 -3.41 11.55
CA GLY A 48 -8.75 -3.45 10.18
C GLY A 48 -7.65 -3.84 9.19
N MET A 49 -6.43 -3.31 9.38
CA MET A 49 -5.27 -3.67 8.56
C MET A 49 -4.93 -5.18 8.63
N ALA A 50 -5.12 -5.82 9.78
CA ALA A 50 -4.89 -7.26 9.93
C ALA A 50 -5.99 -8.09 9.26
N GLU A 51 -7.25 -7.66 9.36
CA GLU A 51 -8.41 -8.27 8.70
C GLU A 51 -8.33 -8.19 7.17
N ASP A 52 -7.75 -7.11 6.63
CA ASP A 52 -7.54 -6.97 5.19
C ASP A 52 -6.72 -8.10 4.57
N TYR A 53 -5.91 -8.81 5.35
CA TYR A 53 -5.15 -9.96 4.84
C TYR A 53 -6.04 -11.07 4.31
N HIS A 54 -7.29 -11.18 4.75
CA HIS A 54 -8.28 -12.06 4.10
C HIS A 54 -8.67 -11.54 2.72
N GLY A 55 -9.03 -10.25 2.62
CA GLY A 55 -9.43 -9.61 1.36
C GLY A 55 -8.30 -9.50 0.33
N LEU A 56 -7.06 -9.41 0.80
CA LEU A 56 -5.85 -9.45 -0.02
C LEU A 56 -5.53 -10.86 -0.53
N GLY A 57 -6.13 -11.89 0.07
CA GLY A 57 -5.84 -13.29 -0.22
C GLY A 57 -4.53 -13.77 0.40
N PHE A 58 -4.06 -13.09 1.45
CA PHE A 58 -2.84 -13.40 2.17
C PHE A 58 -3.04 -14.46 3.26
N LEU A 59 -4.23 -14.47 3.87
CA LEU A 59 -4.65 -15.42 4.88
C LEU A 59 -6.00 -16.04 4.49
N ALA A 60 -6.17 -17.33 4.79
CA ALA A 60 -7.46 -17.98 4.69
C ALA A 60 -8.46 -17.36 5.68
N ALA A 61 -9.76 -17.35 5.32
CA ALA A 61 -10.81 -16.64 6.06
C ALA A 61 -11.06 -17.17 7.49
N ASP A 62 -10.51 -18.33 7.84
CA ASP A 62 -10.60 -18.97 9.15
C ASP A 62 -9.42 -18.65 10.07
N VAL A 63 -8.40 -17.94 9.59
CA VAL A 63 -7.22 -17.57 10.38
C VAL A 63 -7.54 -16.38 11.30
N ASP A 64 -7.36 -16.55 12.61
CA ASP A 64 -7.51 -15.46 13.58
C ASP A 64 -6.41 -14.39 13.42
N THR A 65 -6.82 -13.18 13.05
CA THR A 65 -5.90 -12.05 12.82
C THR A 65 -5.64 -11.20 14.07
N ARG A 66 -6.38 -11.40 15.18
CA ARG A 66 -6.21 -10.62 16.41
C ARG A 66 -4.77 -10.61 16.95
N PRO A 67 -4.01 -11.72 16.86
CA PRO A 67 -2.61 -11.74 17.28
C PRO A 67 -1.64 -10.96 16.36
N ILE A 68 -2.08 -10.59 15.15
CA ILE A 68 -1.29 -9.85 14.15
C ILE A 68 -1.33 -8.34 14.42
N ALA A 69 -2.49 -7.80 14.79
CA ALA A 69 -2.67 -6.37 14.99
C ALA A 69 -1.65 -5.73 15.98
N PRO A 70 -1.29 -6.34 17.13
CA PRO A 70 -0.26 -5.81 18.02
C PRO A 70 1.13 -5.74 17.37
N LYS A 71 1.46 -6.69 16.48
CA LYS A 71 2.75 -6.73 15.75
C LYS A 71 2.81 -5.61 14.72
N LEU A 72 1.73 -5.44 13.94
CA LEU A 72 1.60 -4.32 13.00
C LEU A 72 1.72 -2.98 13.72
N ARG A 73 1.01 -2.81 14.84
CA ARG A 73 1.13 -1.62 15.69
C ARG A 73 2.58 -1.40 16.14
N ALA A 74 3.22 -2.39 16.72
CA ALA A 74 4.61 -2.26 17.19
C ALA A 74 5.59 -1.86 16.08
N PHE A 75 5.33 -2.30 14.85
CA PHE A 75 6.14 -1.95 13.69
C PHE A 75 5.84 -0.54 13.16
N PHE A 76 4.58 -0.21 12.89
CA PHE A 76 4.20 1.02 12.18
C PHE A 76 4.08 2.23 13.12
N GLU A 77 3.65 2.03 14.36
CA GLU A 77 3.39 3.12 15.32
C GLU A 77 4.61 4.03 15.54
N PRO A 78 5.84 3.52 15.79
CA PRO A 78 7.01 4.38 15.98
C PRO A 78 7.44 5.11 14.71
N ARG A 79 7.10 4.57 13.54
CA ARG A 79 7.45 5.13 12.22
C ARG A 79 6.48 6.25 11.84
N LEU A 80 5.19 6.03 12.09
CA LEU A 80 4.11 6.99 11.93
C LEU A 80 4.12 8.11 13.00
N ALA A 81 4.73 7.89 14.16
CA ALA A 81 4.86 8.93 15.19
C ALA A 81 6.03 9.90 14.92
N LYS A 82 7.08 9.43 14.24
CA LYS A 82 8.29 10.22 13.94
C LYS A 82 8.18 11.02 12.64
N THR A 83 7.19 10.73 11.82
CA THR A 83 6.98 11.34 10.50
C THR A 83 5.48 11.55 10.29
N ALA A 84 5.06 12.58 9.53
CA ALA A 84 3.65 12.64 9.11
C ALA A 84 3.28 11.34 8.37
N ALA A 85 2.06 10.81 8.50
CA ALA A 85 1.64 9.57 7.83
C ALA A 85 1.93 9.58 6.31
N SER A 86 1.94 10.76 5.70
CA SER A 86 2.28 11.01 4.30
C SER A 86 3.76 10.80 3.93
N ALA A 87 4.65 10.58 4.90
CA ALA A 87 6.09 10.38 4.72
C ALA A 87 6.53 8.91 4.92
N VAL A 88 5.59 7.99 5.16
CA VAL A 88 5.88 6.56 5.09
C VAL A 88 6.17 6.18 3.63
N SER A 89 7.18 5.34 3.42
CA SER A 89 7.57 4.83 2.10
C SER A 89 6.90 3.49 1.79
N PHE A 90 6.71 3.16 0.52
CA PHE A 90 6.22 1.83 0.11
C PHE A 90 7.16 0.72 0.57
N THR A 91 8.47 0.97 0.53
CA THR A 91 9.48 0.08 1.10
C THR A 91 9.21 -0.23 2.56
N THR A 92 8.82 0.78 3.36
CA THR A 92 8.46 0.58 4.78
C THR A 92 7.22 -0.28 4.94
N ILE A 93 6.19 -0.08 4.10
CA ILE A 93 4.97 -0.89 4.12
C ILE A 93 5.31 -2.36 3.86
N VAL A 94 6.10 -2.62 2.82
CA VAL A 94 6.54 -3.98 2.43
C VAL A 94 7.36 -4.63 3.55
N SER A 95 8.29 -3.92 4.17
CA SER A 95 9.03 -4.46 5.32
C SER A 95 8.14 -4.77 6.53
N GLY A 96 7.04 -4.04 6.71
CA GLY A 96 6.05 -4.35 7.74
C GLY A 96 5.28 -5.64 7.45
N LEU A 97 5.05 -5.93 6.16
CA LEU A 97 4.52 -7.23 5.74
C LEU A 97 5.51 -8.34 6.08
N ASP A 98 6.80 -8.20 5.78
CA ASP A 98 7.82 -9.22 6.08
C ASP A 98 7.87 -9.59 7.57
N GLU A 99 7.75 -8.60 8.46
CA GLU A 99 7.73 -8.81 9.91
C GLU A 99 6.57 -9.72 10.36
N VAL A 100 5.45 -9.69 9.63
CA VAL A 100 4.23 -10.45 9.92
C VAL A 100 4.17 -11.77 9.14
N ILE A 101 4.57 -11.75 7.86
CA ILE A 101 4.51 -12.88 6.91
C ILE A 101 5.38 -14.04 7.40
N PHE A 102 6.61 -13.78 7.84
CA PHE A 102 7.61 -14.84 7.98
C PHE A 102 7.75 -15.42 9.37
N LYS A 103 7.16 -14.79 10.40
CA LYS A 103 7.49 -15.18 11.76
C LYS A 103 6.55 -16.22 12.37
N ASN A 104 5.25 -16.28 12.02
CA ASN A 104 4.29 -17.14 12.76
C ASN A 104 2.96 -17.51 12.05
N TYR A 105 2.70 -17.10 10.81
CA TYR A 105 1.35 -17.27 10.21
C TYR A 105 1.42 -17.90 8.81
N PRO A 106 0.38 -18.64 8.39
CA PRO A 106 0.34 -19.32 7.10
C PRO A 106 0.04 -18.35 5.95
N PHE A 107 0.93 -17.37 5.72
CA PHE A 107 0.76 -16.41 4.64
C PHE A 107 0.97 -17.06 3.27
N THR A 108 0.08 -16.75 2.33
CA THR A 108 0.24 -17.06 0.91
C THR A 108 0.12 -15.78 0.10
N VAL A 109 1.13 -15.43 -0.70
CA VAL A 109 1.11 -14.17 -1.45
C VAL A 109 0.79 -14.46 -2.92
N PRO A 110 -0.35 -14.00 -3.46
CA PRO A 110 -0.65 -14.17 -4.87
C PRO A 110 0.44 -13.57 -5.78
N PRO A 111 0.83 -14.24 -6.89
CA PRO A 111 2.01 -13.85 -7.69
C PRO A 111 1.99 -12.42 -8.22
N PHE A 112 0.81 -11.88 -8.54
CA PHE A 112 0.68 -10.52 -9.06
C PHE A 112 1.12 -9.45 -8.03
N TYR A 113 0.99 -9.71 -6.72
CA TYR A 113 1.47 -8.78 -5.70
C TYR A 113 2.99 -8.64 -5.72
N ALA A 114 3.74 -9.71 -6.02
CA ALA A 114 5.19 -9.63 -6.12
C ALA A 114 5.63 -8.66 -7.24
N LEU A 115 4.94 -8.68 -8.38
CA LEU A 115 5.19 -7.74 -9.48
C LEU A 115 4.79 -6.31 -9.12
N ILE A 116 3.68 -6.12 -8.41
CA ILE A 116 3.24 -4.80 -7.94
C ILE A 116 4.23 -4.22 -6.94
N VAL A 117 4.58 -4.99 -5.90
CA VAL A 117 5.52 -4.58 -4.86
C VAL A 117 6.86 -4.21 -5.47
N ARG A 118 7.41 -5.06 -6.34
CA ARG A 118 8.65 -4.76 -7.06
C ARG A 118 8.54 -3.47 -7.87
N SER A 119 7.43 -3.29 -8.59
CA SER A 119 7.20 -2.10 -9.39
C SER A 119 7.15 -0.83 -8.54
N LEU A 120 6.43 -0.86 -7.41
CA LEU A 120 6.29 0.29 -6.51
C LEU A 120 7.61 0.64 -5.83
N VAL A 121 8.36 -0.36 -5.35
CA VAL A 121 9.68 -0.15 -4.72
C VAL A 121 10.68 0.42 -5.73
N THR A 122 10.71 -0.08 -6.96
CA THR A 122 11.59 0.46 -8.01
C THR A 122 11.20 1.89 -8.38
N LEU A 123 9.90 2.18 -8.56
CA LEU A 123 9.40 3.54 -8.84
C LEU A 123 9.72 4.52 -7.70
N GLU A 124 9.54 4.11 -6.46
CA GLU A 124 9.90 4.89 -5.27
C GLU A 124 11.41 5.16 -5.22
N GLY A 125 12.24 4.14 -5.45
CA GLY A 125 13.70 4.32 -5.49
C GLY A 125 14.15 5.30 -6.58
N MET A 126 13.52 5.26 -7.76
CA MET A 126 13.80 6.24 -8.82
C MET A 126 13.37 7.65 -8.43
N ALA A 127 12.17 7.83 -7.90
CA ALA A 127 11.69 9.14 -7.44
C ALA A 127 12.62 9.75 -6.38
N LEU A 128 13.04 8.95 -5.39
CA LEU A 128 13.96 9.37 -4.33
C LEU A 128 15.38 9.65 -4.84
N SER A 129 15.81 9.00 -5.92
CA SER A 129 17.11 9.29 -6.55
C SER A 129 17.15 10.67 -7.21
N ILE A 130 16.00 11.21 -7.61
CA ILE A 130 15.83 12.52 -8.25
C ILE A 130 15.54 13.60 -7.20
N ASP A 131 14.58 13.33 -6.31
CA ASP A 131 14.21 14.21 -5.20
C ASP A 131 14.23 13.40 -3.88
N PRO A 132 15.30 13.53 -3.07
CA PRO A 132 15.40 12.85 -1.78
C PRO A 132 14.30 13.23 -0.78
N GLY A 133 13.64 14.37 -0.98
CA GLY A 133 12.52 14.82 -0.17
C GLY A 133 11.16 14.32 -0.63
N TYR A 134 11.11 13.55 -1.74
CA TYR A 134 9.86 13.10 -2.34
C TYR A 134 9.08 12.16 -1.41
N LYS A 135 7.78 12.42 -1.29
CA LYS A 135 6.87 11.67 -0.43
C LYS A 135 5.85 10.91 -1.27
N VAL A 136 6.19 9.67 -1.65
CA VAL A 136 5.40 8.89 -2.61
C VAL A 136 3.94 8.68 -2.17
N LEU A 137 3.70 8.34 -0.90
CA LEU A 137 2.33 8.17 -0.39
C LEU A 137 1.54 9.48 -0.40
N ALA A 138 2.18 10.61 -0.08
CA ALA A 138 1.55 11.93 -0.18
C ALA A 138 1.14 12.23 -1.64
N ALA A 139 2.01 11.93 -2.60
CA ALA A 139 1.73 12.12 -4.02
C ALA A 139 0.63 11.19 -4.54
N ALA A 140 0.49 9.98 -3.96
CA ALA A 140 -0.57 9.04 -4.30
C ALA A 140 -1.92 9.40 -3.67
N TYR A 141 -1.95 10.21 -2.60
CA TYR A 141 -3.17 10.53 -1.84
C TYR A 141 -4.32 11.08 -2.70
N PRO A 142 -4.13 12.05 -3.62
CA PRO A 142 -5.23 12.56 -4.45
C PRO A 142 -5.87 11.47 -5.33
N TYR A 143 -5.05 10.53 -5.82
CA TYR A 143 -5.55 9.40 -6.59
C TYR A 143 -6.38 8.47 -5.70
N VAL A 144 -5.86 8.09 -4.54
CA VAL A 144 -6.56 7.22 -3.58
C VAL A 144 -7.88 7.87 -3.12
N ALA A 145 -7.85 9.14 -2.72
CA ALA A 145 -9.04 9.90 -2.33
C ALA A 145 -10.08 9.97 -3.46
N ARG A 146 -9.67 10.21 -4.71
CA ARG A 146 -10.56 10.19 -5.87
C ARG A 146 -11.21 8.82 -6.07
N ARG A 147 -10.45 7.73 -5.95
CA ARG A 147 -11.00 6.36 -6.09
C ARG A 147 -11.99 6.06 -4.96
N ILE A 148 -11.68 6.44 -3.73
CA ILE A 148 -12.57 6.28 -2.57
C ILE A 148 -13.90 7.05 -2.76
N LEU A 149 -13.85 8.26 -3.33
CA LEU A 149 -15.04 9.06 -3.60
C LEU A 149 -15.91 8.51 -4.74
N LEU A 150 -15.30 7.96 -5.79
CA LEU A 150 -16.00 7.58 -7.02
C LEU A 150 -16.42 6.11 -7.07
N ASP A 151 -15.64 5.21 -6.46
CA ASP A 151 -15.94 3.78 -6.45
C ASP A 151 -16.93 3.48 -5.33
N ALA A 152 -18.16 3.07 -5.68
CA ALA A 152 -19.22 2.79 -4.70
C ALA A 152 -18.81 1.74 -3.66
N GLU A 153 -17.94 0.81 -4.03
CA GLU A 153 -17.41 -0.27 -3.19
C GLU A 153 -16.38 0.19 -2.15
N LEU A 154 -15.95 1.46 -2.21
CA LEU A 154 -15.02 2.10 -1.26
C LEU A 154 -15.69 3.16 -0.39
N ARG A 155 -17.02 3.33 -0.47
CA ARG A 155 -17.74 4.33 0.34
C ARG A 155 -17.55 4.13 1.84
N ASP A 156 -17.50 2.88 2.29
CA ASP A 156 -17.28 2.59 3.72
C ASP A 156 -15.88 3.07 4.13
N SER A 157 -14.86 2.85 3.28
CA SER A 157 -13.51 3.38 3.51
C SER A 157 -13.44 4.91 3.50
N LEU A 158 -14.34 5.59 2.79
CA LEU A 158 -14.49 7.05 2.87
C LEU A 158 -15.00 7.46 4.25
N VAL A 159 -15.99 6.73 4.77
CA VAL A 159 -16.55 6.98 6.10
C VAL A 159 -15.47 6.79 7.16
N ASP A 160 -14.68 5.72 7.07
CA ASP A 160 -13.57 5.47 8.00
C ASP A 160 -12.54 6.59 7.93
N LEU A 161 -12.15 7.02 6.72
CA LEU A 161 -11.20 8.12 6.51
C LEU A 161 -11.71 9.47 7.04
N LEU A 162 -13.01 9.76 6.94
CA LEU A 162 -13.58 11.05 7.34
C LEU A 162 -13.94 11.12 8.84
N PHE A 163 -14.37 10.02 9.46
CA PHE A 163 -15.04 10.06 10.76
C PHE A 163 -14.26 9.42 11.93
N GLU A 164 -13.11 8.79 11.72
CA GLU A 164 -12.31 8.21 12.82
C GLU A 164 -11.71 9.24 13.79
N SER A 165 -11.66 10.52 13.43
CA SER A 165 -11.25 11.57 14.37
C SER A 165 -12.23 11.79 15.55
N SER A 166 -13.43 11.20 15.52
CA SER A 166 -14.46 11.35 16.57
C SER A 166 -14.68 10.13 17.48
N ARG A 167 -13.96 9.02 17.29
CA ARG A 167 -14.00 7.86 18.22
C ARG A 167 -12.68 7.72 18.95
N ARG A 168 -12.41 8.64 19.87
CA ARG A 168 -11.43 8.47 20.96
C ARG A 168 -12.14 8.12 22.24
#